data_AF-A0A2H9MS32-F1
#
_entry.id   AF-A0A2H9MS32-F1
#
_cell.length_a   1.000
_cell.length_b   1.000
_cell.length_c   1.000
_cell.angle_alpha   90.00
_cell.angle_beta   90.00
_cell.angle_gamma   90.00
#
_symmetry.space_group_name_H-M   'P 1'
#
loop_
_entity.id
_entity.type
_entity.pdbx_description
1 polymer ?
#
loop_
_entity_poly.entity_id
_entity_poly.type
_entity_poly.pdbx_seq_one_letter_code
_entity_poly.pdbx_strand_id
1 'polypeptide(L)'
;MGYLGNHLATVVTGVFAAVLTGLWPYFVDFAPILNFVFIMAVPITWFLTFTCWISQKSADYVKKFEANHSHGEKKSLSNSQTTQVFASNMDQISYTEIKQAQNHLSEELNQLKEYVKLKDEEIDRLNQEISNLQTLVQIESLKTELANLKMLASGKKK
;
A
#
# COMPACT_ATOMS: atom_id res chain seq x y z
N MET A 1 -11.03 -17.88 -19.63
CA MET A 1 -10.39 -16.97 -20.61
C MET A 1 -8.94 -16.78 -20.15
N GLY A 2 -7.98 -16.99 -21.04
CA GLY A 2 -6.58 -17.22 -20.69
C GLY A 2 -5.94 -16.08 -19.89
N TYR A 3 -5.05 -16.45 -18.96
CA TYR A 3 -4.25 -15.57 -18.09
C TYR A 3 -3.60 -14.38 -18.84
N LEU A 4 -3.34 -14.53 -20.14
CA LEU A 4 -2.78 -13.51 -21.01
C LEU A 4 -3.79 -12.43 -21.46
N GLY A 5 -5.09 -12.72 -21.53
CA GLY A 5 -6.09 -11.77 -22.02
C GLY A 5 -6.39 -10.64 -21.04
N ASN A 6 -6.38 -10.94 -19.73
CA ASN A 6 -6.60 -9.94 -18.68
C ASN A 6 -5.34 -9.10 -18.38
N HIS A 7 -4.15 -9.62 -18.74
CA HIS A 7 -2.86 -8.95 -18.52
C HIS A 7 -2.21 -8.38 -19.79
N LEU A 8 -2.88 -8.50 -20.95
CA LEU A 8 -2.32 -8.14 -22.26
C LEU A 8 -1.85 -6.67 -22.30
N ALA A 9 -2.62 -5.77 -21.68
CA ALA A 9 -2.33 -4.34 -21.68
C ALA A 9 -1.07 -3.99 -20.86
N THR A 10 -0.81 -4.69 -19.76
CA THR A 10 0.42 -4.47 -18.97
C THR A 10 1.61 -5.09 -19.68
N VAL A 11 1.44 -6.27 -20.29
CA VAL A 11 2.51 -6.95 -21.01
C VAL A 11 2.94 -6.13 -22.23
N VAL A 12 2.00 -5.64 -23.04
CA VAL A 12 2.35 -4.82 -24.23
C VAL A 12 3.01 -3.50 -23.83
N THR A 13 2.52 -2.83 -22.79
CA THR A 13 3.08 -1.55 -22.32
C THR A 13 4.46 -1.75 -21.68
N GLY A 14 4.65 -2.82 -20.93
CA GLY A 14 5.94 -3.16 -20.32
C GLY A 14 7.00 -3.58 -21.34
N VAL A 15 6.63 -4.37 -22.36
CA VAL A 15 7.55 -4.71 -23.47
C VAL A 15 7.92 -3.46 -24.24
N PHE A 16 6.96 -2.56 -24.51
CA PHE A 16 7.24 -1.28 -25.14
C PHE A 16 8.20 -0.41 -24.33
N ALA A 17 7.99 -0.29 -23.01
CA ALA A 17 8.88 0.45 -22.11
C ALA A 17 10.30 -0.16 -22.06
N ALA A 18 10.41 -1.49 -22.06
CA ALA A 18 11.69 -2.19 -22.09
C ALA A 18 12.45 -1.96 -23.40
N VAL A 19 11.76 -2.00 -24.55
CA VAL A 19 12.34 -1.69 -25.86
C VAL A 19 12.81 -0.24 -25.90
N LEU A 20 11.98 0.71 -25.43
CA LEU A 20 12.35 2.13 -25.38
C LEU A 20 13.58 2.37 -24.51
N THR A 21 13.67 1.67 -23.37
CA THR A 21 14.81 1.76 -22.45
C THR A 21 16.08 1.12 -23.05
N GLY A 22 15.95 -0.03 -23.71
CA GLY A 22 17.09 -0.71 -24.35
C GLY A 22 17.61 0.01 -25.60
N LEU A 23 16.75 0.78 -26.26
CA LEU A 23 17.10 1.57 -27.43
C LEU A 23 17.78 2.90 -27.06
N TRP A 24 17.63 3.36 -25.82
CA TRP A 24 18.22 4.59 -25.30
C TRP A 24 19.75 4.68 -25.48
N PRO A 25 20.59 3.73 -25.03
CA PRO A 25 22.05 3.83 -25.18
C PRO A 25 22.50 3.88 -26.65
N TYR A 26 21.70 3.39 -27.59
CA TYR A 26 22.04 3.44 -29.01
C TYR A 26 21.74 4.81 -29.64
N PHE A 27 20.69 5.49 -29.19
CA PHE A 27 20.30 6.81 -29.71
C PHE A 27 20.88 8.00 -28.95
N VAL A 28 21.50 7.76 -27.80
CA VAL A 28 22.08 8.80 -26.93
C VAL A 28 23.21 9.58 -27.61
N ASP A 29 23.97 8.93 -28.49
CA ASP A 29 25.14 9.49 -29.17
C ASP A 29 24.81 10.17 -30.53
N PHE A 30 23.60 10.00 -31.05
CA PHE A 30 23.21 10.57 -32.36
C PHE A 30 22.78 12.04 -32.29
N ALA A 31 22.03 12.43 -31.25
CA ALA A 31 21.59 13.82 -31.08
C ALA A 31 21.18 14.13 -29.61
N PRO A 32 21.57 15.29 -29.06
CA PRO A 32 21.16 15.72 -27.71
C PRO A 32 19.65 15.84 -27.52
N ILE A 33 18.90 16.15 -28.59
CA ILE A 33 17.44 16.28 -28.56
C ILE A 33 16.74 14.94 -28.33
N LEU A 34 17.30 13.82 -28.84
CA LEU A 34 16.76 12.48 -28.61
C LEU A 34 16.99 12.05 -27.16
N ASN A 35 18.17 12.33 -26.61
CA ASN A 35 18.49 12.05 -25.20
C ASN A 35 17.44 12.68 -24.25
N PHE A 36 17.10 13.95 -24.47
CA PHE A 36 16.05 14.64 -23.69
C PHE A 36 14.68 13.96 -23.80
N VAL A 37 14.28 13.51 -25.00
CA VAL A 37 13.03 12.77 -25.20
C VAL A 37 13.06 11.45 -24.44
N PHE A 38 14.15 10.67 -24.52
CA PHE A 38 14.28 9.41 -23.79
C PHE A 38 14.25 9.60 -22.27
N ILE A 39 14.91 10.64 -21.74
CA ILE A 39 14.97 10.89 -20.29
C ILE A 39 13.61 11.20 -19.68
N MET A 40 12.68 11.76 -20.46
CA MET A 40 11.30 12.01 -20.04
C MET A 40 10.36 10.85 -20.41
N ALA A 41 10.53 10.24 -21.59
CA ALA A 41 9.65 9.19 -22.08
C ALA A 41 9.81 7.87 -21.32
N VAL A 42 11.04 7.49 -20.94
CA VAL A 42 11.32 6.27 -20.16
C VAL A 42 10.56 6.28 -18.82
N PRO A 43 10.68 7.29 -17.95
CA PRO A 43 9.93 7.29 -16.69
C PRO A 43 8.40 7.34 -16.90
N ILE A 44 7.91 8.07 -17.90
CA ILE A 44 6.46 8.14 -18.21
C ILE A 44 5.92 6.77 -18.63
N THR A 45 6.63 6.04 -19.50
CA THR A 45 6.20 4.71 -19.97
C THR A 45 6.29 3.63 -18.88
N TRP A 46 7.29 3.70 -18.01
CA TRP A 46 7.35 2.86 -16.81
C TRP A 46 6.22 3.17 -15.83
N PHE A 47 5.88 4.45 -15.65
CA PHE A 47 4.74 4.85 -14.83
C PHE A 47 3.42 4.32 -15.40
N LEU A 48 3.19 4.44 -16.72
CA LEU A 48 2.02 3.86 -17.38
C LEU A 48 1.96 2.33 -17.26
N THR A 49 3.10 1.66 -17.30
CA THR A 49 3.16 0.20 -17.09
C THR A 49 2.69 -0.16 -15.67
N PHE A 50 3.13 0.61 -14.66
CA PHE A 50 2.72 0.43 -13.28
C PHE A 50 1.23 0.71 -13.07
N THR A 51 0.69 1.78 -13.65
CA THR A 51 -0.74 2.08 -13.55
C THR A 51 -1.60 1.05 -14.27
N CYS A 52 -1.16 0.52 -15.41
CA CYS A 52 -1.83 -0.58 -16.10
C CYS A 52 -1.84 -1.87 -15.26
N TRP A 53 -0.74 -2.15 -14.57
CA TRP A 53 -0.64 -3.27 -13.64
C TRP A 53 -1.59 -3.12 -12.44
N ILE A 54 -1.62 -1.93 -11.82
CA ILE A 54 -2.53 -1.63 -10.69
C ILE A 54 -4.01 -1.74 -11.11
N SER A 55 -4.34 -1.29 -12.31
CA SER A 55 -5.70 -1.32 -12.85
C SER A 55 -6.18 -2.74 -13.13
N GLN A 56 -5.30 -3.64 -13.55
CA GLN A 56 -5.66 -5.05 -13.71
C GLN A 56 -5.80 -5.73 -12.36
N LYS A 57 -4.88 -5.43 -11.44
CA LYS A 57 -4.91 -5.99 -10.10
C LYS A 57 -6.20 -5.63 -9.37
N SER A 58 -6.69 -4.39 -9.48
CA SER A 58 -7.96 -3.96 -8.89
C SER A 58 -9.17 -4.66 -9.51
N ALA A 59 -9.22 -4.81 -10.84
CA ALA A 59 -10.29 -5.54 -11.51
C ALA A 59 -10.33 -7.04 -11.12
N ASP A 60 -9.15 -7.64 -10.92
CA ASP A 60 -9.04 -9.03 -10.44
C ASP A 60 -9.50 -9.18 -8.99
N TYR A 61 -9.27 -8.19 -8.11
CA TYR A 61 -9.78 -8.21 -6.73
C TYR A 61 -11.31 -8.16 -6.69
N VAL A 62 -11.95 -7.32 -7.52
CA VAL A 62 -13.41 -7.23 -7.60
C VAL A 62 -14.02 -8.53 -8.11
N LYS A 63 -13.49 -9.10 -9.19
CA LYS A 63 -13.98 -10.39 -9.73
C LYS A 63 -13.75 -11.57 -8.77
N LYS A 64 -12.67 -11.57 -7.98
CA LYS A 64 -12.40 -12.62 -7.00
C LYS A 64 -13.34 -12.53 -5.79
N PHE A 65 -13.77 -11.32 -5.43
CA PHE A 65 -14.78 -11.11 -4.40
C PHE A 65 -16.17 -11.57 -4.89
N GLU A 66 -16.53 -11.24 -6.13
CA GLU A 66 -17.78 -11.67 -6.77
C GLU A 66 -17.85 -13.19 -6.99
N ALA A 67 -16.76 -13.83 -7.44
CA ALA A 67 -16.70 -15.28 -7.67
C ALA A 67 -16.80 -16.14 -6.39
N ASN A 68 -16.44 -15.60 -5.22
CA ASN A 68 -16.66 -16.27 -3.93
C ASN A 68 -18.13 -16.22 -3.47
N HIS A 69 -18.96 -15.35 -4.08
CA HIS A 69 -20.41 -15.30 -3.86
C HIS A 69 -21.23 -16.05 -4.92
N SER A 70 -20.62 -16.44 -6.04
CA SER A 70 -21.31 -17.11 -7.15
C SER A 70 -20.85 -18.55 -7.38
N HIS A 71 -21.02 -19.44 -6.40
CA HIS A 71 -21.07 -20.88 -6.72
C HIS A 71 -22.41 -21.19 -7.36
N GLY A 72 -22.53 -20.94 -8.66
CA GLY A 72 -23.74 -21.27 -9.40
C GLY A 72 -23.75 -20.67 -10.79
N GLU A 73 -23.31 -21.48 -11.76
CA GLU A 73 -23.62 -21.34 -13.19
C GLU A 73 -22.96 -20.13 -13.91
N LYS A 74 -22.31 -20.20 -15.08
CA LYS A 74 -22.41 -21.11 -16.21
C LYS A 74 -21.22 -20.86 -17.17
N LYS A 75 -20.64 -21.96 -17.66
CA LYS A 75 -20.28 -22.27 -19.07
C LYS A 75 -19.73 -21.15 -19.99
N SER A 76 -18.49 -21.38 -20.41
CA SER A 76 -17.99 -21.34 -21.80
C SER A 76 -18.98 -20.86 -22.88
N LEU A 77 -18.80 -19.64 -23.37
CA LEU A 77 -19.12 -19.27 -24.76
C LEU A 77 -17.95 -18.45 -25.32
N SER A 78 -17.29 -19.06 -26.30
CA SER A 78 -16.32 -18.44 -27.16
C SER A 78 -17.05 -17.63 -28.24
N ASN A 79 -16.49 -16.46 -28.55
CA ASN A 79 -16.68 -15.68 -29.77
C ASN A 79 -17.98 -14.86 -29.94
N SER A 80 -17.76 -13.54 -30.08
CA SER A 80 -18.58 -12.56 -30.79
C SER A 80 -20.05 -12.40 -30.39
N GLN A 81 -20.32 -11.51 -29.45
CA GLN A 81 -21.46 -10.59 -29.56
C GLN A 81 -21.25 -9.35 -28.69
N THR A 82 -20.81 -8.30 -29.37
CA THR A 82 -20.87 -6.91 -28.96
C THR A 82 -22.35 -6.50 -28.86
N THR A 83 -22.72 -5.88 -27.72
CA THR A 83 -23.93 -5.08 -27.49
C THR A 83 -25.24 -5.85 -27.20
N GLN A 84 -25.97 -5.38 -26.17
CA GLN A 84 -27.39 -5.67 -25.83
C GLN A 84 -27.72 -6.57 -24.60
N VAL A 85 -27.06 -6.40 -23.44
CA VAL A 85 -27.61 -6.91 -22.15
C VAL A 85 -27.65 -5.86 -21.02
N PHE A 86 -27.20 -4.63 -21.25
CA PHE A 86 -27.29 -3.55 -20.26
C PHE A 86 -28.65 -2.83 -20.38
N ALA A 87 -29.70 -3.31 -19.70
CA ALA A 87 -30.83 -2.42 -19.39
C ALA A 87 -31.81 -2.89 -18.30
N SER A 88 -31.94 -4.16 -17.93
CA SER A 88 -33.09 -4.60 -17.11
C SER A 88 -32.81 -5.20 -15.72
N ASN A 89 -31.56 -5.55 -15.38
CA ASN A 89 -31.26 -6.26 -14.11
C ASN A 89 -30.25 -5.54 -13.17
N MET A 90 -29.85 -4.30 -13.47
CA MET A 90 -28.78 -3.63 -12.70
C MET A 90 -29.25 -2.93 -11.41
N ASP A 91 -30.53 -2.55 -11.32
CA ASP A 91 -31.01 -1.73 -10.19
C ASP A 91 -31.18 -2.50 -8.87
N GLN A 92 -31.53 -3.79 -8.91
CA GLN A 92 -31.73 -4.57 -7.67
C GLN A 92 -30.44 -5.19 -7.12
N ILE A 93 -29.49 -5.58 -7.99
CA ILE A 93 -28.22 -6.20 -7.60
C ILE A 93 -27.30 -5.17 -6.92
N SER A 94 -27.30 -3.93 -7.42
CA SER A 94 -26.50 -2.81 -6.89
C SER A 94 -26.86 -2.43 -5.44
N TYR A 95 -28.15 -2.35 -5.09
CA TYR A 95 -28.55 -1.88 -3.76
C TYR A 95 -28.19 -2.87 -2.62
N THR A 96 -28.32 -4.18 -2.87
CA THR A 96 -27.99 -5.20 -1.87
C THR A 96 -26.49 -5.35 -1.66
N GLU A 97 -25.69 -5.25 -2.74
CA GLU A 97 -24.23 -5.30 -2.67
C GLU A 97 -23.66 -4.05 -1.99
N ILE A 98 -24.20 -2.87 -2.29
CA ILE A 98 -23.81 -1.62 -1.62
C ILE A 98 -24.12 -1.69 -0.12
N LYS A 99 -25.27 -2.24 0.28
CA LYS A 99 -25.63 -2.41 1.70
C LYS A 99 -24.75 -3.45 2.40
N GLN A 100 -24.38 -4.52 1.72
CA GLN A 100 -23.44 -5.51 2.24
C GLN A 100 -22.03 -4.92 2.39
N ALA A 101 -21.56 -4.16 1.40
CA ALA A 101 -20.29 -3.45 1.48
C ALA A 101 -20.31 -2.43 2.63
N GLN A 102 -21.38 -1.66 2.79
CA GLN A 102 -21.53 -0.73 3.92
C GLN A 102 -21.40 -1.42 5.27
N ASN A 103 -22.06 -2.58 5.45
CA ASN A 103 -21.97 -3.33 6.70
C ASN A 103 -20.55 -3.87 6.94
N HIS A 104 -19.89 -4.39 5.90
CA HIS A 104 -18.51 -4.88 6.00
C HIS A 104 -17.53 -3.75 6.35
N LEU A 105 -17.63 -2.61 5.66
CA LEU A 105 -16.82 -1.43 5.99
C LEU A 105 -17.11 -0.94 7.40
N SER A 106 -18.37 -0.98 7.85
CA SER A 106 -18.73 -0.58 9.22
C SER A 106 -18.16 -1.54 10.27
N GLU A 107 -18.06 -2.82 9.95
CA GLU A 107 -17.44 -3.83 10.81
C GLU A 107 -15.92 -3.66 10.87
N GLU A 108 -15.25 -3.48 9.73
CA GLU A 108 -13.82 -3.19 9.66
C GLU A 108 -13.46 -1.88 10.40
N LEU A 109 -14.29 -0.84 10.27
CA LEU A 109 -14.12 0.41 11.01
C LEU A 109 -14.22 0.21 12.51
N ASN A 110 -15.15 -0.65 12.96
CA ASN A 110 -15.30 -0.94 14.38
C ASN A 110 -14.13 -1.78 14.92
N GLN A 111 -13.66 -2.77 14.16
CA GLN A 111 -12.46 -3.55 14.50
C GLN A 111 -11.21 -2.67 14.56
N LEU A 112 -11.02 -1.79 13.57
CA LEU A 112 -9.90 -0.85 13.54
C LEU A 112 -9.97 0.13 14.71
N LYS A 113 -11.16 0.61 15.06
CA LYS A 113 -11.37 1.50 16.22
C LYS A 113 -11.02 0.82 17.54
N GLU A 114 -11.39 -0.44 17.73
CA GLU A 114 -10.97 -1.22 18.91
C GLU A 114 -9.45 -1.45 18.93
N TYR A 115 -8.84 -1.76 17.78
CA TYR A 115 -7.39 -1.93 17.68
C TYR A 115 -6.62 -0.64 18.01
N VAL A 116 -7.09 0.51 17.50
CA VAL A 116 -6.50 1.82 17.82
C VAL A 116 -6.63 2.12 19.30
N LYS A 117 -7.79 1.87 19.91
CA LYS A 117 -8.00 2.07 21.34
C LYS A 117 -7.05 1.23 22.19
N LEU A 118 -6.85 -0.04 21.84
CA LEU A 118 -5.88 -0.91 22.53
C LEU A 118 -4.45 -0.40 22.37
N LYS A 119 -4.09 0.10 21.17
CA LYS A 119 -2.78 0.71 20.95
C LYS A 119 -2.57 2.01 21.70
N ASP A 120 -3.60 2.84 21.84
CA ASP A 120 -3.52 4.04 22.67
C ASP A 120 -3.28 3.68 24.14
N GLU A 121 -3.95 2.65 24.67
CA GLU A 121 -3.68 2.12 26.01
C GLU A 121 -2.23 1.58 26.16
N GLU A 122 -1.70 0.93 25.13
CA GLU A 122 -0.31 0.45 25.09
C GLU A 122 0.70 1.61 25.08
N ILE A 123 0.40 2.68 24.33
CA ILE A 123 1.21 3.91 24.28
C ILE A 123 1.26 4.59 25.64
N ASP A 124 0.12 4.72 26.33
CA ASP A 124 0.07 5.33 27.67
C ASP A 124 0.88 4.53 28.69
N ARG A 125 0.77 3.20 28.65
CA ARG A 125 1.56 2.31 29.51
C ARG A 125 3.07 2.47 29.26
N LEU A 126 3.49 2.48 27.99
CA LEU A 126 4.90 2.67 27.61
C LEU A 126 5.42 4.04 28.04
N ASN A 127 4.63 5.10 27.86
CA ASN A 127 5.00 6.45 28.32
C ASN A 127 5.20 6.51 29.84
N GLN A 128 4.36 5.81 30.61
CA GLN A 128 4.53 5.71 32.06
C GLN A 128 5.82 4.97 32.43
N GLU A 129 6.15 3.89 31.71
CA GLU A 129 7.39 3.13 31.93
C GLU A 129 8.63 3.97 31.60
N ILE A 130 8.61 4.73 30.50
CA ILE A 130 9.69 5.66 30.12
C ILE A 130 9.88 6.73 31.20
N SER A 131 8.80 7.32 31.71
CA SER A 131 8.85 8.33 32.77
C SER A 131 9.47 7.77 34.07
N ASN A 132 9.10 6.54 34.44
CA ASN A 132 9.66 5.87 35.60
C ASN A 132 11.16 5.58 35.42
N LEU A 133 11.56 5.04 34.28
CA LEU A 133 12.96 4.78 33.95
C LEU A 133 13.80 6.07 33.96
N GLN A 134 13.29 7.16 33.39
CA GLN A 134 13.97 8.46 33.42
C GLN A 134 14.14 9.00 34.85
N THR A 135 13.15 8.75 35.71
CA THR A 135 13.22 9.12 37.14
C THR A 135 14.29 8.30 37.87
N LEU A 136 14.38 7.00 37.59
CA LEU A 136 15.41 6.13 38.17
C LEU A 136 16.83 6.60 37.78
N VAL A 137 17.04 6.89 36.50
CA VAL A 137 18.33 7.40 35.99
C VAL A 137 18.73 8.71 36.68
N GLN A 138 17.78 9.63 36.90
CA GLN A 138 18.04 10.87 37.62
C GLN A 138 18.40 10.64 39.10
N ILE A 139 17.78 9.66 39.75
CA ILE A 139 18.15 9.30 41.14
C ILE A 139 19.57 8.73 41.18
N GLU A 140 19.94 7.91 40.20
CA GLU A 140 21.28 7.35 40.10
C GLU A 140 22.33 8.44 39.87
N SER A 141 22.08 9.39 38.97
CA SER A 141 22.99 10.52 38.76
C SER A 141 23.12 11.39 40.02
N LEU A 142 22.01 11.76 40.66
CA LEU A 142 22.03 12.52 41.93
C LEU A 142 22.79 11.78 43.03
N LYS A 143 22.67 10.44 43.11
CA LYS A 143 23.42 9.64 44.08
C LYS A 143 24.92 9.68 43.80
N THR A 144 25.34 9.63 42.54
CA THR A 144 26.75 9.76 42.16
C THR A 144 27.30 11.16 42.46
N GLU A 145 26.53 12.20 42.17
CA GLU A 145 26.91 13.58 42.50
C GLU A 145 27.02 13.81 44.01
N LEU A 146 26.07 13.29 44.80
CA LEU A 146 26.12 13.38 46.26
C LEU A 146 27.32 12.61 46.83
N ALA A 147 27.63 11.43 46.30
CA ALA A 147 28.82 10.68 46.69
C ALA A 147 30.11 11.47 46.39
N ASN A 148 30.18 12.11 45.22
CA ASN A 148 31.31 12.95 44.83
C ASN A 148 31.44 14.18 45.74
N LEU A 149 30.35 14.93 45.96
CA LEU A 149 30.31 16.08 46.86
C LEU A 149 30.71 15.71 48.30
N LYS A 150 30.28 14.54 48.79
CA LYS A 150 30.67 14.03 50.12
C LYS A 150 32.17 13.73 50.19
N MET A 151 32.76 13.17 49.14
CA MET A 151 34.22 12.96 49.08
C MET A 151 34.98 14.29 49.09
N LEU A 152 34.55 15.27 48.30
CA LEU A 152 35.16 16.60 48.26
C LEU A 152 35.04 17.33 49.61
N ALA A 153 33.88 17.26 50.26
CA ALA A 153 33.67 17.84 51.59
C ALA A 153 34.50 17.14 52.69
N SER A 154 34.69 15.82 52.58
CA SER A 154 35.55 15.06 53.50
C SER A 154 37.04 15.32 53.27
N GLY A 155 37.46 15.57 52.03
CA GLY A 155 38.84 15.92 51.70
C GLY A 155 39.24 17.32 52.17
N LYS A 156 38.27 18.23 52.30
CA LYS A 156 38.47 19.63 52.75
C LYS A 156 38.60 19.80 54.29
N LYS A 157 38.45 18.72 55.08
CA LYS A 157 38.56 18.72 56.55
C LYS A 157 39.95 18.33 57.09
N LYS A 158 40.99 18.33 56.25
CA LYS A 158 42.40 18.18 56.67
C LYS A 158 43.15 19.49 56.52
#